data_AF-A0A2N6A8J7-F1
#
_entry.id   AF-A0A2N6A8J7-F1
#
_cell.length_a   1.000
_cell.length_b   1.000
_cell.length_c   1.000
_cell.angle_alpha   90.00
_cell.angle_beta   90.00
_cell.angle_gamma   90.00
#
_symmetry.space_group_name_H-M   'P 1'
#
loop_
_entity.id
_entity.type
_entity.pdbx_description
1 polymer ?
#
loop_
_entity_poly.entity_id
_entity_poly.type
_entity_poly.pdbx_seq_one_letter_code
_entity_poly.pdbx_strand_id
1 'polypeptide(L)'
;MNEIYILVSSENDKVFLNKGLDFLRNHHIEPHIVVSSIHRTPGESTEKIECYVAKNHGVIIAGATTATGLPGIVAGYTQHTKTIVLGVRFSKKTKGDYNEDGSFCVSAMPEGIPLAFCGYNDVGFFHACVMAK
;
A
#
# COMPACT_ATOMS: atom_id res chain seq x y z
N MET A 1 -18.46 7.58 2.05
CA MET A 1 -17.66 6.38 2.32
C MET A 1 -16.39 6.52 1.51
N ASN A 2 -15.21 6.36 2.11
CA ASN A 2 -13.96 6.52 1.35
C ASN A 2 -13.79 5.36 0.37
N GLU A 3 -13.45 5.67 -0.88
CA GLU A 3 -13.01 4.63 -1.81
C GLU A 3 -11.65 4.10 -1.36
N ILE A 4 -11.54 2.78 -1.21
CA ILE A 4 -10.31 2.09 -0.82
C ILE A 4 -9.71 1.43 -2.06
N TYR A 5 -8.48 1.81 -2.37
CA TYR A 5 -7.66 1.21 -3.42
C TYR A 5 -6.55 0.41 -2.79
N ILE A 6 -6.28 -0.77 -3.32
CA ILE A 6 -5.28 -1.69 -2.79
C ILE A 6 -4.32 -2.02 -3.91
N LEU A 7 -3.09 -1.53 -3.80
CA LEU A 7 -2.05 -1.74 -4.79
C LEU A 7 -0.99 -2.70 -4.22
N VAL A 8 -0.74 -3.81 -4.91
CA VAL A 8 0.30 -4.77 -4.51
C VAL A 8 1.25 -5.07 -5.66
N SER A 9 2.50 -5.40 -5.32
CA SER A 9 3.57 -5.56 -6.32
C SER A 9 3.53 -6.90 -7.07
N SER A 10 2.87 -7.91 -6.51
CA SER A 10 2.78 -9.26 -7.07
C SER A 10 1.47 -9.95 -6.72
N GLU A 11 1.01 -10.84 -7.61
CA GLU A 11 -0.09 -11.77 -7.32
C GLU A 11 0.19 -12.63 -6.08
N ASN A 12 1.45 -13.01 -5.88
CA ASN A 12 1.86 -13.80 -4.71
C ASN A 12 1.69 -13.04 -3.39
N ASP A 13 1.62 -11.72 -3.42
CA ASP A 13 1.44 -10.91 -2.21
C ASP A 13 -0.02 -10.89 -1.74
N LYS A 14 -0.97 -11.31 -2.60
CA LYS A 14 -2.39 -11.36 -2.25
C LYS A 14 -2.69 -12.26 -1.05
N VAL A 15 -1.83 -13.23 -0.76
CA VAL A 15 -1.93 -14.10 0.41
C VAL A 15 -2.02 -13.31 1.73
N PHE A 16 -1.40 -12.13 1.80
CA PHE A 16 -1.43 -11.27 2.99
C PHE A 16 -2.74 -10.47 3.12
N LEU A 17 -3.57 -10.42 2.08
CA LEU A 17 -4.74 -9.55 2.05
C LEU A 17 -5.97 -10.19 2.70
N ASN A 18 -6.05 -11.52 2.72
CA ASN A 18 -7.26 -12.29 3.04
C ASN A 18 -7.99 -11.76 4.30
N LYS A 19 -7.27 -11.66 5.43
CA LYS A 19 -7.86 -11.21 6.70
C LYS A 19 -8.40 -9.77 6.65
N GLY A 20 -7.71 -8.87 5.96
CA GLY A 20 -8.14 -7.48 5.81
C GLY A 20 -9.32 -7.34 4.84
N LEU A 21 -9.34 -8.12 3.76
CA LEU A 21 -10.45 -8.14 2.81
C LEU A 21 -11.73 -8.68 3.47
N ASP A 22 -11.62 -9.73 4.27
CA ASP A 22 -12.77 -10.25 5.04
C ASP A 22 -13.30 -9.21 6.02
N PHE A 23 -12.41 -8.44 6.67
CA PHE A 23 -12.81 -7.33 7.54
C PHE A 23 -13.56 -6.23 6.80
N LEU A 24 -13.07 -5.81 5.62
CA LEU A 24 -13.74 -4.78 4.80
C LEU A 24 -15.10 -5.28 4.31
N ARG A 25 -15.18 -6.55 3.87
CA ARG A 25 -16.43 -7.18 3.45
C ARG A 25 -17.47 -7.22 4.57
N ASN A 26 -17.06 -7.55 5.79
CA ASN A 26 -17.93 -7.53 6.98
C ASN A 26 -18.45 -6.12 7.33
N HIS A 27 -17.83 -5.08 6.77
CA HIS A 27 -18.27 -3.69 6.88
C HIS A 27 -18.94 -3.16 5.62
N HIS A 28 -19.28 -4.04 4.67
CA HIS A 28 -19.89 -3.69 3.39
C HIS A 28 -19.05 -2.72 2.55
N ILE A 29 -17.72 -2.85 2.62
CA ILE A 29 -16.77 -2.09 1.81
C ILE A 29 -16.10 -3.05 0.81
N GLU A 30 -16.28 -2.77 -0.48
CA GLU A 30 -15.62 -3.49 -1.58
C GLU A 30 -14.45 -2.66 -2.11
N PRO A 31 -13.19 -3.02 -1.81
CA PRO A 31 -12.04 -2.28 -2.27
C PRO A 31 -11.68 -2.61 -3.73
N HIS A 32 -11.03 -1.67 -4.41
CA HIS A 32 -10.44 -1.90 -5.72
C HIS A 32 -9.03 -2.47 -5.56
N ILE A 33 -8.82 -3.72 -5.96
CA ILE A 33 -7.51 -4.38 -5.85
C ILE A 33 -6.81 -4.39 -7.20
N VAL A 34 -5.57 -3.89 -7.24
CA VAL A 34 -4.74 -3.85 -8.44
C VAL A 34 -3.35 -4.39 -8.16
N VAL A 35 -2.89 -5.26 -9.05
CA VAL A 35 -1.50 -5.71 -9.06
C VAL A 35 -0.72 -4.84 -10.04
N SER A 36 0.35 -4.22 -9.53
CA SER A 36 1.21 -3.33 -10.32
C SER A 36 2.66 -3.45 -9.87
N SER A 37 3.53 -3.80 -10.82
CA SER A 37 4.94 -4.04 -10.54
C SER A 37 5.80 -2.92 -11.11
N ILE A 38 6.10 -1.91 -10.30
CA ILE A 38 6.92 -0.74 -10.68
C ILE A 38 8.30 -1.11 -11.27
N HIS A 39 8.88 -2.25 -10.89
CA HIS A 39 10.16 -2.71 -11.40
C HIS A 39 10.09 -3.41 -12.76
N ARG A 40 8.91 -3.92 -13.15
CA ARG A 40 8.72 -4.70 -14.39
C ARG A 40 7.97 -3.89 -15.45
N THR A 41 6.91 -3.20 -15.03
CA THR A 41 6.06 -2.37 -15.90
C THR A 41 5.88 -0.99 -15.28
N PRO A 42 6.95 -0.15 -15.25
CA PRO A 42 6.91 1.17 -14.61
C PRO A 42 5.87 2.10 -15.26
N GLY A 43 5.82 2.21 -16.59
CA GLY A 43 4.88 3.10 -17.29
C GLY A 43 3.42 2.75 -17.01
N GLU A 44 3.06 1.47 -17.14
CA GLU A 44 1.72 0.98 -16.80
C GLU A 44 1.37 1.22 -15.32
N SER A 45 2.35 1.08 -14.43
CA SER A 45 2.14 1.37 -13.00
C SER A 45 1.87 2.85 -12.75
N THR A 46 2.62 3.73 -13.42
CA THR A 46 2.40 5.17 -13.37
C THR A 46 1.00 5.52 -13.88
N GLU A 47 0.59 5.01 -15.04
CA GLU A 47 -0.74 5.26 -15.60
C GLU A 47 -1.86 4.86 -14.62
N LYS A 48 -1.74 3.66 -14.01
CA LYS A 48 -2.70 3.20 -12.99
C LYS A 48 -2.74 4.14 -11.79
N ILE A 49 -1.58 4.57 -11.29
CA ILE A 49 -1.49 5.49 -10.15
C ILE A 49 -2.12 6.84 -10.50
N GLU A 50 -1.84 7.39 -11.68
CA GLU A 50 -2.39 8.65 -12.15
C GLU A 50 -3.93 8.60 -12.30
N CYS A 51 -4.49 7.47 -12.74
CA CYS A 51 -5.94 7.27 -12.73
C CYS A 51 -6.54 7.39 -11.32
N TYR A 52 -5.83 6.97 -10.27
CA TYR A 52 -6.29 7.13 -8.88
C TYR A 52 -6.07 8.56 -8.37
N VAL A 53 -4.93 9.16 -8.70
CA VAL A 53 -4.62 10.57 -8.39
C VAL A 53 -5.70 11.49 -8.94
N ALA A 54 -6.19 11.24 -10.15
CA ALA A 54 -7.23 12.02 -10.80
C ALA A 54 -8.56 12.05 -10.00
N LYS A 55 -8.83 11.04 -9.18
CA LYS A 55 -10.01 11.01 -8.29
C LYS A 55 -9.87 11.98 -7.11
N ASN A 56 -8.64 12.31 -6.71
CA ASN A 56 -8.28 13.30 -5.70
C ASN A 56 -8.98 13.13 -4.32
N HIS A 57 -9.42 11.91 -3.99
CA HIS A 57 -9.97 11.56 -2.68
C HIS A 57 -9.87 10.04 -2.44
N GLY A 58 -9.92 9.64 -1.17
CA GLY A 58 -9.91 8.23 -0.76
C GLY A 58 -8.60 7.78 -0.12
N VAL A 59 -8.46 6.47 0.04
CA VAL A 59 -7.32 5.82 0.69
C VAL A 59 -6.68 4.81 -0.25
N ILE A 60 -5.36 4.87 -0.39
CA ILE A 60 -4.58 3.85 -1.07
C ILE A 60 -3.79 3.04 -0.04
N ILE A 61 -4.07 1.74 0.02
CA ILE A 61 -3.25 0.77 0.74
C ILE A 61 -2.24 0.20 -0.25
N ALA A 62 -0.96 0.54 -0.07
CA ALA A 62 0.12 0.08 -0.95
C ALA A 62 0.99 -0.95 -0.24
N GLY A 63 1.10 -2.15 -0.82
CA GLY A 63 1.85 -3.27 -0.28
C GLY A 63 3.06 -3.65 -1.13
N ALA A 64 4.23 -3.69 -0.52
CA ALA A 64 5.45 -4.13 -1.19
C ALA A 64 6.46 -4.74 -0.24
N THR A 65 7.44 -5.44 -0.81
CA THR A 65 8.72 -5.58 -0.14
C THR A 65 9.42 -4.21 -0.21
N THR A 66 9.99 -3.61 0.82
CA THR A 66 10.56 -2.23 0.80
C THR A 66 9.55 -1.06 0.78
N ALA A 67 9.86 -0.01 1.55
CA ALA A 67 9.05 1.22 1.64
C ALA A 67 9.21 2.11 0.41
N THR A 68 10.44 2.23 -0.09
CA THR A 68 10.80 3.02 -1.28
C THR A 68 10.37 2.37 -2.59
N GLY A 69 9.83 1.15 -2.53
CA GLY A 69 9.14 0.51 -3.64
C GLY A 69 7.77 1.14 -3.90
N LEU A 70 6.77 0.30 -4.15
CA LEU A 70 5.42 0.76 -4.52
C LEU A 70 4.81 1.81 -3.56
N PRO A 71 4.91 1.71 -2.22
CA PRO A 71 4.27 2.67 -1.32
C PRO A 71 4.84 4.09 -1.43
N GLY A 72 6.17 4.23 -1.45
CA GLY A 72 6.85 5.51 -1.63
C GLY A 72 6.56 6.15 -2.98
N ILE A 73 6.55 5.35 -4.06
CA ILE A 73 6.20 5.84 -5.40
C ILE A 73 4.76 6.37 -5.41
N VAL A 74 3.79 5.59 -4.92
CA VAL A 74 2.39 6.01 -4.84
C VAL A 74 2.23 7.29 -4.02
N ALA A 75 2.91 7.40 -2.87
CA ALA A 75 2.92 8.61 -2.06
C ALA A 75 3.47 9.83 -2.82
N GLY A 76 4.56 9.65 -3.57
CA GLY A 76 5.12 10.72 -4.41
C GLY A 76 4.14 11.22 -5.49
N TYR A 77 3.41 10.32 -6.15
CA TYR A 77 2.41 10.70 -7.14
C TYR A 77 1.15 11.36 -6.54
N THR A 78 0.86 11.08 -5.27
CA THR A 78 -0.33 11.58 -4.56
C THR A 78 -0.02 12.76 -3.64
N GLN A 79 1.22 13.24 -3.56
CA GLN A 79 1.65 14.30 -2.63
C GLN A 79 0.86 15.62 -2.77
N HIS A 80 0.25 15.88 -3.93
CA HIS A 80 -0.55 17.07 -4.20
C HIS A 80 -2.06 16.81 -4.12
N THR A 81 -2.48 15.62 -3.70
CA THR A 81 -3.89 15.24 -3.56
C THR A 81 -4.30 15.13 -2.10
N LYS A 82 -5.61 14.92 -1.87
CA LYS A 82 -6.13 14.57 -0.54
C LYS A 82 -6.08 13.07 -0.25
N THR A 83 -5.44 12.29 -1.12
CA THR A 83 -5.37 10.83 -1.00
C THR A 83 -4.41 10.45 0.12
N ILE A 84 -4.86 9.58 1.03
CA ILE A 84 -4.00 9.05 2.09
C ILE A 84 -3.34 7.77 1.61
N VAL A 85 -2.02 7.65 1.75
CA VAL A 85 -1.27 6.44 1.41
C VAL A 85 -0.86 5.69 2.67
N LEU A 86 -1.37 4.46 2.78
CA LEU A 86 -1.11 3.50 3.85
C LEU A 86 -0.19 2.40 3.32
N GLY A 87 1.06 2.41 3.75
CA GLY A 87 2.10 1.48 3.34
C GLY A 87 2.14 0.22 4.21
N VAL A 88 2.26 -0.94 3.56
CA VAL A 88 2.41 -2.25 4.21
C VAL A 88 3.65 -2.96 3.69
N ARG A 89 4.44 -3.52 4.59
CA ARG A 89 5.65 -4.28 4.24
C ARG A 89 5.34 -5.77 4.12
N PHE A 90 5.47 -6.32 2.93
CA PHE A 90 5.40 -7.76 2.70
C PHE A 90 6.77 -8.42 2.83
N SER A 91 6.84 -9.56 3.52
CA SER A 91 8.04 -10.36 3.71
C SER A 91 7.67 -11.82 3.91
N LYS A 92 8.37 -12.70 3.19
CA LYS A 92 8.27 -14.16 3.37
C LYS A 92 9.24 -14.70 4.43
N LYS A 93 10.14 -13.85 4.97
CA LYS A 93 11.03 -14.25 6.06
C LYS A 93 10.23 -14.41 7.36
N THR A 94 10.60 -15.41 8.15
CA THR A 94 9.98 -15.73 9.45
C THR A 94 10.16 -14.59 10.46
N LYS A 95 9.18 -14.44 11.36
CA LYS A 95 9.25 -13.47 12.47
C LYS A 95 10.55 -13.66 13.26
N GLY A 96 11.35 -12.61 13.37
CA GLY A 96 12.61 -12.61 14.14
C GLY A 96 13.86 -12.39 13.29
N ASP A 97 13.78 -12.59 11.97
CA ASP A 97 14.89 -12.33 11.03
C ASP A 97 14.68 -11.02 10.25
N TYR A 98 14.03 -10.05 10.90
CA TYR A 98 13.96 -8.67 10.45
C TYR A 98 15.28 -7.96 10.75
N ASN A 99 16.42 -8.60 10.42
CA ASN A 99 17.70 -7.92 10.45
C ASN A 99 17.56 -6.65 9.61
N GLU A 100 18.10 -5.57 10.14
CA GLU A 100 17.89 -4.16 9.81
C GLU A 100 18.20 -3.77 8.34
N ASP A 101 18.64 -4.73 7.51
CA ASP A 101 19.12 -4.56 6.13
C ASP A 101 18.04 -4.25 5.07
N GLY A 102 16.82 -3.89 5.47
CA GLY A 102 15.74 -3.63 4.52
C GLY A 102 14.52 -2.98 5.13
N SER A 103 14.78 -2.05 6.04
CA SER A 103 13.80 -1.29 6.82
C SER A 103 12.73 -0.66 5.93
N PHE A 104 11.46 -0.79 6.35
CA PHE A 104 10.38 0.02 5.80
C PHE A 104 10.54 1.43 6.40
N CYS A 105 11.48 2.21 5.85
CA CYS A 105 11.88 3.49 6.44
C CYS A 105 11.00 4.62 5.92
N VAL A 106 9.82 4.80 6.52
CA VAL A 106 8.96 5.97 6.24
C VAL A 106 9.66 7.28 6.58
N SER A 107 10.55 7.29 7.57
CA SER A 107 11.34 8.47 7.92
C SER A 107 12.32 8.90 6.83
N ALA A 108 12.57 8.06 5.82
CA ALA A 108 13.37 8.43 4.66
C ALA A 108 12.56 9.12 3.54
N MET A 109 11.24 9.28 3.70
CA MET A 109 10.43 10.03 2.75
C MET A 109 10.85 11.52 2.77
N PRO A 110 11.00 12.16 1.59
CA PRO A 110 11.26 13.60 1.52
C PRO A 110 10.18 14.42 2.23
N GLU A 111 10.55 15.62 2.67
CA GLU A 111 9.61 16.59 3.19
C GLU A 111 8.48 16.84 2.19
N GLY A 112 7.23 16.86 2.68
CA GLY A 112 6.05 17.06 1.85
C GLY A 112 5.45 15.80 1.22
N ILE A 113 6.08 14.63 1.37
CA ILE A 113 5.55 13.36 0.85
C ILE A 113 5.07 12.45 1.98
N PRO A 114 3.77 12.49 2.35
CA PRO A 114 3.25 11.70 3.47
C PRO A 114 3.08 10.23 3.09
N LEU A 115 3.54 9.34 3.97
CA LEU A 115 3.32 7.89 3.90
C LEU A 115 3.12 7.36 5.32
N ALA A 116 2.04 6.62 5.59
CA ALA A 116 1.86 5.96 6.89
C ALA A 116 2.35 4.51 6.82
N PHE A 117 3.09 4.02 7.82
CA PHE A 117 3.41 2.59 7.91
C PHE A 117 2.42 1.86 8.80
N CYS A 118 1.75 0.85 8.26
CA CYS A 118 0.75 0.09 8.99
C CYS A 118 1.28 -1.21 9.60
N GLY A 119 2.51 -1.62 9.25
CA GLY A 119 3.17 -2.81 9.76
C GLY A 119 3.47 -3.84 8.68
N TYR A 120 3.67 -5.08 9.12
CA TYR A 120 4.13 -6.18 8.27
C TYR A 120 3.01 -7.16 7.91
N ASN A 121 3.06 -7.68 6.67
CA ASN A 121 2.25 -8.79 6.20
C ASN A 121 0.75 -8.61 6.46
N ASP A 122 0.06 -9.68 6.81
CA ASP A 122 -1.37 -9.76 7.09
C ASP A 122 -1.79 -8.88 8.26
N VAL A 123 -0.97 -8.77 9.30
CA VAL A 123 -1.25 -7.89 10.46
C VAL A 123 -1.22 -6.42 10.03
N GLY A 124 -0.17 -6.01 9.32
CA GLY A 124 -0.04 -4.64 8.84
C GLY A 124 -1.11 -4.26 7.82
N PHE A 125 -1.45 -5.20 6.94
CA PHE A 125 -2.55 -5.01 6.01
C PHE A 125 -3.89 -4.88 6.73
N PHE A 126 -4.15 -5.71 7.74
CA PHE A 126 -5.35 -5.59 8.56
C PHE A 126 -5.45 -4.23 9.26
N HIS A 127 -4.36 -3.72 9.83
CA HIS A 127 -4.34 -2.36 10.41
C HIS A 127 -4.65 -1.29 9.36
N ALA A 128 -4.09 -1.41 8.14
CA ALA A 128 -4.38 -0.50 7.05
C ALA A 128 -5.88 -0.51 6.69
N CYS A 129 -6.50 -1.70 6.63
CA CYS A 129 -7.95 -1.82 6.40
C CYS A 129 -8.78 -1.18 7.52
N VAL A 130 -8.38 -1.35 8.77
CA VAL A 130 -9.07 -0.71 9.93
C VAL A 130 -8.96 0.81 9.86
N MET A 131 -7.80 1.35 9.47
CA MET A 131 -7.58 2.80 9.31
C MET A 131 -8.31 3.38 8.09
N ALA A 132 -8.49 2.59 7.02
CA ALA A 132 -9.08 3.03 5.77
C ALA A 132 -10.61 3.04 5.77
N LYS A 133 -11.24 2.21 6.61
CA LYS A 133 -12.69 2.12 6.83
C LYS A 133 -13.24 3.43 7.42
#